data_AF-A0A969X2E4-F1
#
_entry.id   AF-A0A969X2E4-F1
#
_cell.length_a   1.000
_cell.length_b   1.000
_cell.length_c   1.000
_cell.angle_alpha   90.00
_cell.angle_beta   90.00
_cell.angle_gamma   90.00
#
_symmetry.space_group_name_H-M   'P 1'
#
loop_
_entity.id
_entity.type
_entity.pdbx_description
1 polymer ?
#
loop_
_entity_poly.entity_id
_entity_poly.type
_entity_poly.pdbx_seq_one_letter_code
_entity_poly.pdbx_strand_id
1 'polypeptide(L)' 'MIPFSPPRIDEKTIAEVVDTLKSGWITTGPKTKNFERKISEYTGAKSTLCLNSATAGLELMLRWFGVGPGDEVIVP' A
#
# COMPACT_ATOMS: atom_id res chain seq x y z
N MET A 1 4.64 9.42 30.91
CA MET A 1 3.60 9.35 29.86
C MET A 1 3.98 8.23 28.91
N ILE A 2 3.10 7.26 28.66
CA ILE A 2 3.34 6.15 27.71
C ILE A 2 2.51 6.44 26.46
N PRO A 3 3.13 6.57 25.27
CA PRO A 3 2.38 6.81 24.03
C PRO A 3 1.61 5.56 23.58
N PHE A 4 0.44 5.75 22.94
CA PHE A 4 -0.43 4.65 22.50
C PHE A 4 0.13 3.87 21.30
N SER A 5 0.66 4.57 20.28
CA SER A 5 1.16 3.94 19.05
C SER A 5 2.27 4.78 18.40
N PRO A 6 3.48 4.83 19.00
CA PRO A 6 4.62 5.43 18.34
C PRO A 6 5.06 4.56 17.14
N PRO A 7 5.36 5.16 15.96
CA PRO A 7 5.85 4.38 14.83
C PRO A 7 7.25 3.84 15.14
N ARG A 8 7.50 2.57 14.79
CA ARG A 8 8.84 1.99 14.83
C ARG A 8 9.56 2.33 13.53
N ILE A 9 10.54 3.22 13.60
CA ILE A 9 11.45 3.53 12.49
C ILE A 9 12.86 3.16 12.94
N ASP A 10 13.54 2.31 12.18
CA ASP A 10 14.90 1.86 12.44
C ASP A 10 15.86 2.23 11.29
N GLU A 11 17.16 1.98 11.47
CA GLU A 11 18.15 2.39 10.47
C GLU A 11 18.04 1.65 9.14
N LYS A 12 17.44 0.46 9.14
CA LYS A 12 17.15 -0.25 7.89
C LYS A 12 16.09 0.49 7.10
N THR A 13 15.04 0.98 7.77
CA THR A 13 13.99 1.79 7.16
C THR A 13 14.56 3.10 6.60
N ILE A 14 15.40 3.79 7.37
CA ILE A 14 16.03 5.05 6.93
C ILE A 14 16.96 4.81 5.73
N ALA A 15 17.81 3.79 5.78
CA ALA A 15 18.73 3.46 4.70
C ALA A 15 18.01 3.15 3.38
N GLU A 16 16.89 2.42 3.44
CA GLU A 16 16.09 2.07 2.24
C GLU A 16 15.43 3.30 1.60
N VAL A 17 14.99 4.26 2.42
CA VAL A 17 14.47 5.55 1.93
C VAL A 17 15.58 6.38 1.29
N VAL A 18 16.74 6.48 1.94
CA VAL A 18 17.91 7.21 1.39
C VAL A 18 18.37 6.62 0.06
N ASP A 19 18.40 5.29 -0.06
CA ASP A 19 18.71 4.61 -1.31
C ASP A 19 17.72 4.99 -2.43
N THR A 20 16.41 5.06 -2.11
CA THR A 20 15.38 5.52 -3.04
C THR A 20 15.63 6.96 -3.50
N LEU A 21 15.92 7.87 -2.57
CA LEU A 21 16.19 9.27 -2.88
C LEU A 21 17.43 9.46 -3.76
N LYS A 22 18.43 8.57 -3.63
CA LYS A 22 19.66 8.59 -4.46
C LYS A 22 19.49 7.89 -5.82
N SER A 23 18.45 7.07 -5.99
CA SER A 23 18.25 6.26 -7.21
C SER A 23 17.79 7.04 -8.45
N GLY A 24 17.33 8.29 -8.28
CA GLY A 24 16.68 9.07 -9.34
C GLY A 24 15.21 8.72 -9.56
N TRP A 25 14.65 7.77 -8.80
CA TRP A 25 13.25 7.36 -8.90
C TRP A 25 12.51 7.48 -7.57
N ILE A 26 11.85 8.62 -7.34
CA ILE A 26 11.23 8.97 -6.05
C ILE A 26 9.71 8.74 -5.97
N THR A 27 9.08 8.34 -7.08
CA THR A 27 7.63 8.03 -7.16
C THR A 27 7.42 6.53 -7.47
N THR A 28 6.22 6.13 -7.90
CA THR A 28 5.87 4.74 -8.25
C THR A 28 6.89 4.12 -9.19
N GLY A 29 7.58 3.07 -8.74
CA GLY A 29 8.78 2.56 -9.39
C GLY A 29 9.13 1.11 -9.06
N PRO A 30 10.38 0.70 -9.33
CA PRO A 30 10.81 -0.69 -9.13
C PRO A 30 10.66 -1.16 -7.67
N LYS A 31 10.86 -0.27 -6.69
CA LYS A 31 10.66 -0.61 -5.27
C LYS A 31 9.19 -0.88 -4.93
N THR A 32 8.25 -0.13 -5.49
CA THR A 32 6.81 -0.42 -5.38
C THR A 32 6.48 -1.78 -5.97
N LYS A 33 7.01 -2.11 -7.16
CA LYS A 33 6.79 -3.41 -7.81
C LYS A 33 7.39 -4.58 -7.03
N ASN A 34 8.57 -4.37 -6.44
CA ASN A 34 9.17 -5.36 -5.55
C ASN A 34 8.31 -5.58 -4.29
N PHE A 35 7.75 -4.50 -3.72
CA PHE A 35 6.86 -4.60 -2.58
C PHE A 35 5.55 -5.33 -2.93
N GLU A 36 4.91 -5.01 -4.05
CA GLU A 36 3.72 -5.73 -4.56
C GLU A 36 3.98 -7.24 -4.71
N ARG A 37 5.13 -7.63 -5.27
CA ARG A 37 5.53 -9.04 -5.40
C ARG A 37 5.65 -9.71 -4.02
N LYS A 38 6.38 -9.08 -3.09
CA LYS A 38 6.56 -9.61 -1.72
C LYS A 38 5.24 -9.74 -0.97
N ILE A 39 4.31 -8.80 -1.14
CA ILE A 39 2.98 -8.88 -0.51
C ILE A 39 2.13 -9.99 -1.14
N SER A 40 2.21 -10.18 -2.46
CA SER A 40 1.52 -11.29 -3.14
C SER A 40 2.04 -12.65 -2.62
N GLU A 41 3.35 -12.78 -2.45
CA GLU A 41 3.99 -13.97 -1.84
C GLU A 41 3.55 -14.16 -0.39
N TYR A 42 3.50 -13.08 0.40
CA TYR A 42 3.12 -13.13 1.82
C TYR A 42 1.64 -13.50 2.04
N THR A 43 0.74 -13.00 1.18
CA THR A 43 -0.70 -13.19 1.32
C THR A 43 -1.23 -14.41 0.56
N GLY A 44 -0.47 -14.95 -0.40
CA GLY A 44 -0.94 -15.96 -1.34
C GLY A 44 -1.85 -15.42 -2.45
N ALA A 45 -2.03 -14.10 -2.53
CA ALA A 45 -2.81 -13.49 -3.60
C ALA A 45 -2.12 -13.63 -4.97
N LYS A 46 -2.92 -13.74 -6.04
CA LYS A 46 -2.39 -13.81 -7.41
C LYS A 46 -1.64 -12.54 -7.82
N SER A 47 -2.07 -11.40 -7.29
CA SER A 47 -1.51 -10.08 -7.58
C SER A 47 -1.83 -9.10 -6.46
N THR A 48 -0.96 -8.12 -6.26
CA THR A 48 -1.15 -7.00 -5.33
C THR A 48 -0.95 -5.68 -6.07
N LEU A 49 -1.78 -4.69 -5.77
CA LEU A 49 -1.62 -3.32 -6.24
C LEU A 49 -1.38 -2.40 -5.04
N CYS A 50 -0.26 -1.70 -5.03
CA CYS A 50 0.05 -0.74 -3.97
C CYS A 50 -0.50 0.65 -4.30
N LEU A 51 -1.16 1.25 -3.31
CA LEU A 51 -1.79 2.57 -3.39
C LEU A 51 -1.39 3.41 -2.16
N ASN A 52 -1.74 4.69 -2.18
CA ASN A 52 -1.35 5.64 -1.13
C ASN A 52 -2.11 5.44 0.20
N SER A 53 -3.23 4.70 0.20
CA SER A 53 -4.05 4.46 1.38
C SER A 53 -4.99 3.26 1.18
N ALA A 54 -5.49 2.70 2.28
CA ALA A 54 -6.52 1.67 2.25
C ALA A 54 -7.85 2.20 1.67
N THR A 55 -8.20 3.46 1.97
CA THR A 55 -9.41 4.12 1.45
C THR A 55 -9.40 4.16 -0.08
N ALA A 56 -8.29 4.59 -0.69
CA ALA A 56 -8.14 4.59 -2.14
C ALA A 56 -8.24 3.18 -2.74
N GLY A 57 -7.72 2.16 -2.04
CA GLY A 57 -7.83 0.76 -2.45
C GLY A 57 -9.25 0.23 -2.45
N LEU A 58 -10.01 0.48 -1.38
CA LEU A 58 -11.40 0.07 -1.29
C LEU A 58 -12.27 0.82 -2.31
N GLU A 59 -12.07 2.13 -2.47
CA GLU A 59 -12.77 2.92 -3.47
C GLU A 59 -12.48 2.42 -4.90
N LEU A 60 -11.21 2.17 -5.23
CA LEU A 60 -10.81 1.62 -6.53
C LEU A 60 -11.48 0.27 -6.78
N MET A 61 -11.56 -0.58 -5.75
CA MET A 61 -12.17 -1.89 -5.86
C MET A 61 -13.69 -1.79 -6.12
N LEU A 62 -14.40 -0.90 -5.42
CA LEU A 62 -15.84 -0.65 -5.68
C LEU A 62 -16.07 -0.12 -7.10
N ARG A 63 -15.23 0.81 -7.56
CA ARG A 63 -15.25 1.32 -8.94
C ARG A 63 -14.99 0.22 -9.95
N TRP A 64 -14.04 -0.68 -9.67
CA TRP A 64 -13.73 -1.83 -10.53
C TRP A 64 -14.89 -2.80 -10.66
N PHE A 65 -15.62 -3.06 -9.57
CA PHE A 65 -16.83 -3.89 -9.59
C PHE A 65 -18.07 -3.18 -10.18
N GLY A 66 -17.96 -1.88 -10.49
CA GLY A 66 -19.04 -1.12 -11.12
C GLY A 66 -20.14 -0.65 -10.18
N VAL A 67 -19.88 -0.62 -8.86
CA VAL A 67 -20.86 -0.16 -7.86
C VAL A 67 -21.24 1.30 -8.12
N GLY A 68 -22.53 1.59 -8.12
CA GLY A 68 -23.09 2.91 -8.46
C GLY A 68 -24.43 3.22 -7.80
N PRO A 69 -25.13 4.25 -8.29
CA PRO A 69 -26.41 4.68 -7.74
C PRO A 69 -27.46 3.57 -7.80
N GLY A 70 -28.07 3.25 -6.67
CA GLY A 70 -29.09 2.20 -6.54
C GLY A 70 -28.54 0.85 -6.06
N ASP A 71 -27.21 0.68 -6.01
CA ASP A 71 -26.58 -0.52 -5.45
C ASP A 71 -26.46 -0.43 -3.92
N GLU A 72 -26.48 -1.59 -3.26
CA GLU A 72 -26.26 -1.71 -1.82
C GLU A 72 -24.89 -2.35 -1.53
N VAL A 73 -24.19 -1.82 -0.53
CA VAL A 73 -22.94 -2.38 -0.01
C VAL A 73 -23.12 -2.63 1.49
N ILE A 74 -23.16 -3.89 1.90
CA ILE A 74 -23.36 -4.28 3.30
C ILE A 74 -22.06 -4.04 4.08
N VAL A 75 -22.18 -3.35 5.22
CA VAL A 75 -21.08 -3.05 6.15
C VAL A 75 -21.47 -3.47 7.57
N PRO A 76 -20.49 -3.75 8.47
CA PRO A 76 -20.75 -4.05 9.88
C PRO A 76 -21.38 -2.91 10.67
#